data_AF-A0A3A5PBX5-F1
#
_entry.id   AF-A0A3A5PBX5-F1
#
_cell.length_a   1.000
_cell.length_b   1.000
_cell.length_c   1.000
_cell.angle_alpha   90.00
_cell.angle_beta   90.00
_cell.angle_gamma   90.00
#
_symmetry.space_group_name_H-M   'P 1'
#
loop_
_entity.id
_entity.type
_entity.pdbx_description
1 polymer ?
#
loop_
_entity_poly.entity_id
_entity_poly.type
_entity_poly.pdbx_seq_one_letter_code
_entity_poly.pdbx_strand_id
1 'polypeptide(L)'
;MQTLLNDIELDIQELKCLMQAISSDANPTLKIVAKRNIQQMKARLEALQELLEEAPTAVVPPLEELPAVTTPLTGPAFPVEPVVPDTMKLDCEEPETVHTAEALQTVVASASPILAERIKPAKDLKHAISLNDSFRFVRELFAGDAARMNEVVRRLGEAPSLDKAMDIFASEVHPDEENEAAVDFMELLKKYFS
;
A
#
# COMPACT_ATOMS: atom_id res chain seq x y z
N MET A 1 15.59 -12.36 0.07
CA MET A 1 14.48 -12.89 0.90
C MET A 1 13.41 -11.84 1.21
N GLN A 2 13.73 -10.68 1.82
CA GLN A 2 12.70 -9.69 2.21
C GLN A 2 11.81 -9.20 1.05
N THR A 3 12.39 -8.89 -0.12
CA THR A 3 11.62 -8.49 -1.31
C THR A 3 10.62 -9.56 -1.73
N LEU A 4 11.04 -10.84 -1.70
CA LEU A 4 10.17 -11.96 -2.06
C LEU A 4 9.00 -12.11 -1.09
N LEU A 5 9.23 -11.88 0.21
CA LEU A 5 8.17 -11.89 1.22
C LEU A 5 7.18 -10.75 1.01
N ASN A 6 7.66 -9.54 0.72
CA ASN A 6 6.81 -8.39 0.42
C ASN A 6 5.96 -8.65 -0.85
N ASP A 7 6.56 -9.27 -1.87
CA ASP A 7 5.83 -9.60 -3.09
C ASP A 7 4.75 -10.67 -2.85
N ILE A 8 5.02 -11.68 -2.00
CA ILE A 8 4.02 -12.69 -1.61
C ILE A 8 2.89 -12.04 -0.80
N GLU A 9 3.21 -11.12 0.11
CA GLU A 9 2.19 -10.35 0.84
C GLU A 9 1.29 -9.57 -0.12
N LEU A 10 1.88 -8.92 -1.14
CA LEU A 10 1.14 -8.22 -2.17
C LEU A 10 0.23 -9.17 -2.96
N ASP A 11 0.75 -10.32 -3.40
CA ASP A 11 -0.05 -11.33 -4.11
C ASP A 11 -1.28 -11.77 -3.27
N ILE A 12 -1.13 -11.93 -1.95
CA ILE A 12 -2.23 -12.27 -1.03
C ILE A 12 -3.26 -11.13 -0.97
N GLN A 13 -2.82 -9.88 -0.87
CA GLN A 13 -3.71 -8.71 -0.83
C GLN A 13 -4.50 -8.58 -2.15
N GLU A 14 -3.83 -8.76 -3.29
CA GLU A 14 -4.47 -8.79 -4.61
C GLU A 14 -5.51 -9.90 -4.70
N LEU A 15 -5.17 -11.12 -4.26
CA LEU A 15 -6.09 -12.25 -4.29
C LEU A 15 -7.33 -12.00 -3.42
N LYS A 16 -7.18 -11.38 -2.25
CA LYS A 16 -8.32 -10.99 -1.41
C LYS A 16 -9.25 -10.00 -2.12
N CYS A 17 -8.68 -8.98 -2.75
CA CYS A 17 -9.44 -8.00 -3.52
C CYS A 17 -10.18 -8.66 -4.70
N LEU A 18 -9.49 -9.51 -5.46
CA LEU A 18 -10.08 -10.27 -6.56
C LEU A 18 -11.20 -11.18 -6.09
N MET A 19 -11.03 -11.87 -4.95
CA MET A 19 -12.06 -12.75 -4.42
C MET A 19 -13.30 -11.98 -3.97
N GLN A 20 -13.12 -10.83 -3.34
CA GLN A 20 -14.25 -9.98 -2.95
C GLN A 20 -15.02 -9.45 -4.18
N ALA A 21 -14.30 -9.07 -5.23
CA ALA A 21 -14.90 -8.65 -6.49
C ALA A 21 -15.65 -9.79 -7.19
N ILE A 22 -15.10 -11.01 -7.23
CA ILE A 22 -15.75 -12.20 -7.82
C ILE A 22 -16.99 -12.63 -7.03
N SER A 23 -16.97 -12.46 -5.69
CA SER A 23 -18.15 -12.75 -4.85
C SER A 23 -19.27 -11.74 -5.04
N SER A 24 -18.94 -10.50 -5.41
CA SER A 24 -19.90 -9.41 -5.61
C SER A 24 -20.42 -9.34 -7.05
N ASP A 25 -19.60 -9.75 -8.02
CA ASP A 25 -19.89 -9.70 -9.46
C ASP A 25 -19.37 -10.96 -10.17
N ALA A 26 -20.20 -11.54 -11.05
CA ALA A 26 -19.88 -12.78 -11.76
C ALA A 26 -19.01 -12.58 -13.02
N ASN A 27 -18.05 -11.65 -12.99
CA ASN A 27 -17.17 -11.36 -14.11
C ASN A 27 -16.19 -12.54 -14.41
N PRO A 28 -16.27 -13.16 -15.60
CA PRO A 28 -15.39 -14.29 -15.95
C PRO A 28 -13.91 -13.88 -16.11
N THR A 29 -13.62 -12.63 -16.46
CA THR A 29 -12.26 -12.10 -16.60
C THR A 29 -11.55 -12.05 -15.26
N LEU A 30 -12.24 -11.68 -14.18
CA LEU A 30 -11.67 -11.65 -12.84
C LEU A 30 -11.23 -13.06 -12.38
N LYS A 31 -11.96 -14.11 -12.78
CA LYS A 31 -11.57 -15.50 -12.50
C LYS A 31 -10.27 -15.89 -13.21
N ILE A 32 -10.03 -15.37 -14.41
CA ILE A 32 -8.77 -15.59 -15.14
C ILE A 32 -7.62 -14.89 -14.43
N VAL A 33 -7.82 -13.64 -14.01
CA VAL A 33 -6.82 -12.86 -13.26
C VAL A 33 -6.48 -13.53 -11.92
N ALA A 34 -7.49 -13.97 -11.15
CA ALA A 34 -7.29 -14.68 -9.90
C ALA A 34 -6.47 -15.97 -10.07
N LYS A 35 -6.74 -16.75 -11.13
CA LYS A 35 -5.94 -17.94 -11.44
C LYS A 35 -4.47 -17.59 -11.74
N ARG A 36 -4.24 -16.52 -12.50
CA ARG A 36 -2.88 -16.06 -12.81
C ARG A 36 -2.13 -15.59 -11.56
N ASN A 37 -2.78 -14.79 -10.72
CA ASN A 37 -2.19 -14.32 -9.46
C ASN A 37 -1.84 -15.51 -8.54
N ILE A 38 -2.71 -16.53 -8.43
CA ILE A 38 -2.40 -17.76 -7.69
C ILE A 38 -1.16 -18.47 -8.26
N GLN A 39 -1.01 -18.55 -9.58
CA GLN A 39 0.17 -19.16 -10.21
C GLN A 39 1.45 -18.36 -9.91
N GLN A 40 1.37 -17.04 -9.93
CA GLN A 40 2.49 -16.17 -9.55
C GLN A 40 2.90 -16.38 -8.09
N MET A 41 1.93 -16.38 -7.17
CA MET A 41 2.19 -16.61 -5.75
C MET A 41 2.83 -17.99 -5.50
N LYS A 42 2.38 -19.03 -6.22
CA LYS A 42 3.01 -20.36 -6.17
C LYS A 42 4.48 -20.32 -6.59
N ALA A 43 4.80 -19.69 -7.71
CA ALA A 43 6.18 -19.57 -8.18
C ALA A 43 7.07 -18.82 -7.17
N ARG A 44 6.53 -17.80 -6.50
CA ARG A 44 7.24 -17.09 -5.43
C ARG A 44 7.44 -17.93 -4.17
N LEU A 45 6.46 -18.75 -3.81
CA LEU A 45 6.59 -19.70 -2.69
C LEU A 45 7.61 -20.79 -3.00
N GLU A 46 7.65 -21.30 -4.22
CA GLU A 46 8.69 -22.24 -4.68
C GLU A 46 10.08 -21.59 -4.59
N ALA A 47 10.25 -20.36 -5.09
CA ALA A 47 11.51 -19.62 -4.95
C ALA A 47 11.89 -19.38 -3.48
N LEU A 48 10.91 -19.15 -2.60
CA LEU A 48 11.17 -19.00 -1.16
C LEU A 48 11.65 -20.31 -0.54
N GLN A 49 11.05 -21.43 -0.97
CA GLN A 49 11.48 -22.76 -0.54
C GLN A 49 12.90 -23.06 -1.04
N GLU A 50 13.22 -22.79 -2.30
CA GLU A 50 14.58 -22.95 -2.84
C GLU A 50 15.61 -22.16 -2.03
N LEU A 51 15.33 -20.90 -1.67
CA LEU A 51 16.23 -20.09 -0.84
C LEU A 51 16.46 -20.67 0.56
N LEU A 52 15.49 -21.42 1.10
CA LEU A 52 15.61 -22.09 2.40
C LEU A 52 16.38 -23.42 2.28
N GLU A 53 16.23 -24.13 1.17
CA GLU A 53 16.97 -25.37 0.87
C GLU A 53 18.42 -25.10 0.43
N GLU A 54 18.71 -23.93 -0.14
CA GLU A 54 20.06 -23.48 -0.54
C GLU A 54 20.92 -23.05 0.67
N ALA A 55 20.30 -22.81 1.83
CA ALA A 55 21.04 -22.71 3.09
C ALA A 55 21.68 -24.08 3.39
N PRO A 56 22.97 -24.14 3.76
CA PRO A 56 23.86 -25.25 3.45
C PRO A 56 23.39 -26.56 4.09
N THR A 57 22.68 -27.36 3.30
CA THR A 57 22.81 -28.80 3.39
C THR A 57 24.25 -29.09 2.97
N ALA A 58 25.13 -29.24 3.96
CA ALA A 58 26.45 -29.81 3.77
C ALA A 58 26.27 -31.22 3.20
N VAL A 59 26.22 -31.28 1.87
CA VAL A 59 26.37 -32.49 1.09
C VAL A 59 27.77 -32.99 1.39
N VAL A 60 27.88 -33.92 2.33
CA VAL A 60 29.03 -34.82 2.40
C VAL A 60 28.80 -35.84 1.27
N PRO A 61 29.60 -35.85 0.18
CA PRO A 61 29.54 -36.93 -0.78
C PRO A 61 30.13 -38.20 -0.13
N PRO A 62 29.53 -39.38 -0.32
CA PRO A 62 30.12 -40.65 0.12
C PRO A 62 31.33 -41.01 -0.75
N LEU A 63 32.54 -40.98 -0.19
CA LEU A 63 33.71 -41.67 -0.76
C LEU A 63 34.56 -42.31 0.35
N GLU A 64 34.58 -43.64 0.29
CA GLU A 64 35.68 -44.59 0.54
C GLU A 64 36.50 -44.57 1.87
N GLU A 65 36.26 -45.62 2.69
CA GLU A 65 37.22 -46.55 3.34
C GLU A 65 38.74 -46.24 3.20
N LEU A 66 39.66 -46.28 4.18
CA LEU A 66 39.90 -46.89 5.52
C LEU A 66 41.22 -46.24 6.09
N PRO A 67 41.88 -46.71 7.18
CA PRO A 67 41.52 -46.60 8.60
C PRO A 67 42.65 -45.99 9.49
N ALA A 68 42.36 -45.90 10.79
CA ALA A 68 43.26 -46.07 11.94
C ALA A 68 43.86 -44.83 12.67
N VAL A 69 43.34 -44.66 13.90
CA VAL A 69 44.11 -44.56 15.18
C VAL A 69 44.96 -43.28 15.33
N THR A 70 44.68 -42.34 16.24
CA THR A 70 44.63 -42.52 17.70
C THR A 70 44.05 -41.26 18.38
N THR A 71 43.04 -41.44 19.22
CA THR A 71 42.78 -40.67 20.47
C THR A 71 43.94 -40.89 21.47
N PRO A 72 44.08 -40.19 22.62
CA PRO A 72 43.00 -39.62 23.47
C PRO A 72 43.37 -38.27 24.15
N LEU A 73 42.51 -37.53 24.84
CA LEU A 73 42.00 -37.68 26.22
C LEU A 73 41.45 -36.26 26.52
N THR A 74 40.20 -36.03 26.92
CA THR A 74 39.78 -35.97 28.33
C THR A 74 38.36 -35.39 28.34
N GLY A 75 37.38 -36.12 28.86
CA GLY A 75 36.20 -35.53 29.50
C GLY A 75 36.39 -35.51 31.02
N PRO A 76 35.38 -35.24 31.86
CA PRO A 76 34.00 -34.82 31.58
C PRO A 76 33.51 -33.68 32.52
N ALA A 77 32.21 -33.35 32.43
CA ALA A 77 31.32 -32.82 33.49
C ALA A 77 30.64 -31.46 33.23
N PHE A 78 29.34 -31.58 32.91
CA PHE A 78 28.21 -30.64 33.06
C PHE A 78 28.05 -30.05 34.49
N PRO A 79 26.95 -29.34 34.86
CA PRO A 79 26.09 -28.34 34.20
C PRO A 79 25.79 -27.11 35.11
N VAL A 80 25.35 -25.95 34.58
CA VAL A 80 24.41 -25.06 35.32
C VAL A 80 23.72 -24.04 34.39
N GLU A 81 22.43 -24.26 34.15
CA GLU A 81 21.39 -23.21 34.10
C GLU A 81 20.83 -23.06 35.53
N PRO A 82 19.84 -22.20 35.86
CA PRO A 82 19.37 -20.94 35.26
C PRO A 82 19.21 -19.82 36.35
N VAL A 83 18.93 -18.57 36.00
CA VAL A 83 18.14 -17.67 36.87
C VAL A 83 17.53 -16.50 36.07
N VAL A 84 16.20 -16.53 35.97
CA VAL A 84 15.32 -15.36 35.97
C VAL A 84 14.92 -15.09 37.44
N PRO A 85 14.61 -13.85 37.86
CA PRO A 85 13.24 -13.32 37.77
C PRO A 85 13.21 -11.82 37.40
N ASP A 86 12.33 -11.38 36.48
CA ASP A 86 10.93 -10.99 36.72
C ASP A 86 10.77 -9.89 37.78
N THR A 87 10.38 -8.68 37.36
CA THR A 87 9.49 -7.80 38.14
C THR A 87 8.79 -6.77 37.21
N MET A 88 7.51 -7.06 36.92
CA MET A 88 6.33 -6.14 36.91
C MET A 88 6.35 -4.92 35.96
N LYS A 89 5.54 -4.84 34.89
CA LYS A 89 4.06 -4.70 34.78
C LYS A 89 3.47 -3.42 35.42
N LEU A 90 3.16 -2.42 34.59
CA LEU A 90 2.06 -1.43 34.71
C LEU A 90 2.03 -0.64 33.38
N ASP A 91 1.11 -0.87 32.44
CA ASP A 91 -0.29 -0.41 32.37
C ASP A 91 -0.45 1.11 32.09
N CYS A 92 -1.49 1.44 31.31
CA CYS A 92 -1.99 2.76 30.88
C CYS A 92 -1.24 3.45 29.71
N GLU A 93 -1.87 4.07 28.72
CA GLU A 93 -3.29 4.15 28.31
C GLU A 93 -3.35 4.78 26.90
N GLU A 94 -4.43 4.44 26.20
CA GLU A 94 -5.01 5.05 25.01
C GLU A 94 -5.44 6.51 25.29
N PRO A 95 -5.38 7.44 24.31
CA PRO A 95 -6.17 8.66 24.40
C PRO A 95 -7.37 8.58 23.45
N GLU A 96 -8.47 8.01 23.96
CA GLU A 96 -9.82 8.46 23.59
C GLU A 96 -10.06 9.81 24.28
N THR A 97 -10.34 10.86 23.48
CA THR A 97 -10.95 12.08 24.02
C THR A 97 -12.29 12.31 23.33
N VAL A 98 -13.30 11.86 24.07
CA VAL A 98 -14.71 12.22 23.97
C VAL A 98 -14.84 13.74 24.15
N HIS A 99 -15.32 14.44 23.13
CA HIS A 99 -15.94 15.75 23.32
C HIS A 99 -17.47 15.61 23.24
N THR A 100 -18.06 15.87 24.39
CA THR A 100 -19.48 15.81 24.73
C THR A 100 -20.30 16.92 24.06
N ALA A 101 -21.51 16.50 23.71
CA ALA A 101 -22.77 17.14 23.32
C ALA A 101 -23.07 18.64 23.60
N GLU A 102 -23.93 19.14 22.70
CA GLU A 102 -25.06 20.08 22.86
C GLU A 102 -24.85 21.61 22.96
N ALA A 103 -25.31 22.31 21.91
CA ALA A 103 -26.28 23.42 22.04
C ALA A 103 -26.98 23.69 20.69
N LEU A 104 -28.31 23.61 20.70
CA LEU A 104 -29.25 24.02 19.64
C LEU A 104 -29.58 25.53 19.75
N GLN A 105 -30.29 26.03 18.71
CA GLN A 105 -31.00 27.32 18.55
C GLN A 105 -30.17 28.53 18.05
N THR A 106 -30.59 29.41 17.12
CA THR A 106 -31.83 29.58 16.33
C THR A 106 -31.58 30.61 15.22
N VAL A 107 -32.04 30.30 14.01
CA VAL A 107 -32.63 31.14 12.93
C VAL A 107 -32.53 32.67 13.04
N VAL A 108 -31.95 33.33 12.02
CA VAL A 108 -32.61 34.39 11.21
C VAL A 108 -32.08 34.36 9.77
N ALA A 109 -33.03 34.30 8.83
CA ALA A 109 -32.83 34.28 7.39
C ALA A 109 -32.28 35.59 6.83
N SER A 110 -31.38 35.48 5.85
CA SER A 110 -31.23 36.49 4.80
C SER A 110 -31.01 35.78 3.46
N ALA A 111 -32.08 35.79 2.68
CA ALA A 111 -32.25 35.51 1.26
C ALA A 111 -31.04 35.03 0.44
N SER A 112 -31.23 33.85 -0.14
CA SER A 112 -30.43 33.16 -1.15
C SER A 112 -30.11 34.03 -2.37
N PRO A 113 -28.96 33.77 -3.01
CA PRO A 113 -28.93 33.49 -4.44
C PRO A 113 -28.70 31.98 -4.64
N ILE A 114 -29.79 31.31 -5.03
CA ILE A 114 -29.85 30.12 -5.90
C ILE A 114 -28.87 28.97 -5.58
N LEU A 115 -29.33 28.05 -4.71
CA LEU A 115 -28.72 26.73 -4.47
C LEU A 115 -28.81 25.77 -5.68
N ALA A 116 -29.48 26.16 -6.76
CA ALA A 116 -29.67 25.33 -7.94
C ALA A 116 -28.46 25.30 -8.89
N GLU A 117 -27.45 26.17 -8.71
CA GLU A 117 -26.27 26.24 -9.57
C GLU A 117 -25.08 25.38 -9.13
N ARG A 118 -25.19 24.66 -8.00
CA ARG A 118 -24.07 23.90 -7.42
C ARG A 118 -24.20 22.39 -7.42
N ILE A 119 -25.24 21.84 -8.04
CA ILE A 119 -25.32 20.39 -8.27
C ILE A 119 -24.49 20.07 -9.51
N LYS A 120 -23.17 20.31 -9.44
CA LYS A 120 -22.25 19.57 -10.30
C LYS A 120 -22.47 18.10 -9.92
N PRO A 121 -22.66 17.17 -10.88
CA PRO A 121 -22.59 15.75 -10.58
C PRO A 121 -21.34 15.52 -9.75
N ALA A 122 -21.45 14.83 -8.60
CA ALA A 122 -20.34 14.55 -7.69
C ALA A 122 -19.37 13.53 -8.33
N LYS A 123 -18.78 13.90 -9.47
CA LYS A 123 -17.61 13.24 -10.02
C LYS A 123 -16.47 13.78 -9.19
N ASP A 124 -16.03 13.02 -8.22
CA ASP A 124 -14.79 13.36 -7.52
C ASP A 124 -13.63 13.16 -8.50
N LEU A 125 -12.75 14.15 -8.63
CA LEU A 125 -11.54 14.04 -9.47
C LEU A 125 -10.71 12.80 -9.09
N LYS A 126 -10.69 12.42 -7.80
CA LYS A 126 -10.02 11.22 -7.29
C LYS A 126 -10.48 9.93 -7.98
N HIS A 127 -11.76 9.82 -8.34
CA HIS A 127 -12.32 8.63 -9.00
C HIS A 127 -12.08 8.63 -10.51
N ALA A 128 -11.65 9.77 -11.08
CA ALA A 128 -11.24 9.85 -12.48
C ALA A 128 -9.78 9.43 -12.69
N ILE A 129 -8.98 9.38 -11.62
CA ILE A 129 -7.59 8.92 -11.63
C ILE A 129 -7.60 7.38 -11.52
N SER A 130 -6.98 6.69 -12.48
CA SER A 130 -6.82 5.23 -12.39
C SER A 130 -5.82 4.88 -11.29
N LEU A 131 -5.91 3.67 -10.71
CA LEU A 131 -4.95 3.24 -9.69
C LEU A 131 -3.49 3.32 -10.20
N ASN A 132 -3.27 2.95 -11.46
CA ASN A 132 -1.96 3.02 -12.09
C ASN A 132 -1.46 4.47 -12.23
N ASP A 133 -2.34 5.37 -12.66
CA ASP A 133 -2.02 6.80 -12.75
C ASP A 133 -1.78 7.41 -11.37
N SER A 134 -2.53 6.98 -10.34
CA SER A 134 -2.31 7.42 -8.97
C SER A 134 -0.89 7.11 -8.52
N PHE A 135 -0.40 5.88 -8.72
CA PHE A 135 0.98 5.53 -8.35
C PHE A 135 2.00 6.32 -9.17
N ARG A 136 1.76 6.48 -10.47
CA ARG A 136 2.65 7.24 -11.37
C ARG A 136 2.74 8.71 -10.97
N PHE A 137 1.60 9.37 -10.75
CA PHE A 137 1.54 10.76 -10.35
C PHE A 137 2.18 10.99 -8.99
N VAL A 138 1.94 10.11 -8.00
CA VAL A 138 2.61 10.19 -6.70
C VAL A 138 4.13 10.19 -6.86
N ARG A 139 4.67 9.25 -7.66
CA ARG A 139 6.11 9.11 -7.87
C ARG A 139 6.71 10.30 -8.62
N GLU A 140 6.09 10.74 -9.70
CA GLU A 140 6.70 11.67 -10.66
C GLU A 140 6.35 13.15 -10.40
N LEU A 141 5.18 13.43 -9.82
CA LEU A 141 4.70 14.79 -9.57
C LEU A 141 4.76 15.18 -8.09
N PHE A 142 4.67 14.19 -7.20
CA PHE A 142 4.61 14.43 -5.75
C PHE A 142 5.80 13.85 -4.97
N ALA A 143 6.86 13.44 -5.66
CA ALA A 143 8.10 12.90 -5.06
C ALA A 143 7.86 11.73 -4.07
N GLY A 144 6.82 10.92 -4.32
CA GLY A 144 6.43 9.81 -3.46
C GLY A 144 5.40 10.15 -2.38
N ASP A 145 5.00 11.42 -2.24
CA ASP A 145 4.04 11.86 -1.22
C ASP A 145 2.59 11.72 -1.68
N ALA A 146 1.97 10.59 -1.30
CA ALA A 146 0.56 10.33 -1.59
C ALA A 146 -0.41 11.23 -0.81
N ALA A 147 -0.04 11.68 0.39
CA ALA A 147 -0.91 12.56 1.19
C ALA A 147 -1.01 13.93 0.52
N ARG A 148 0.12 14.48 0.07
CA ARG A 148 0.18 15.72 -0.69
C ARG A 148 -0.56 15.62 -2.02
N MET A 149 -0.44 14.51 -2.75
CA MET A 149 -1.24 14.28 -3.96
C MET A 149 -2.74 14.35 -3.66
N ASN A 150 -3.22 13.64 -2.63
CA ASN A 150 -4.64 13.59 -2.28
C ASN A 150 -5.20 14.97 -1.94
N GLU A 151 -4.44 15.79 -1.21
CA GLU A 151 -4.84 17.16 -0.88
C GLU A 151 -4.90 18.05 -2.13
N VAL A 152 -3.92 17.97 -3.02
CA VAL A 152 -3.92 18.72 -4.28
C VAL A 152 -5.09 18.28 -5.17
N VAL A 153 -5.32 16.97 -5.33
CA VAL A 153 -6.46 16.43 -6.10
C VAL A 153 -7.80 16.90 -5.52
N ARG A 154 -7.94 16.95 -4.19
CA ARG A 154 -9.14 17.49 -3.53
C ARG A 154 -9.36 18.95 -3.89
N ARG A 155 -8.32 19.78 -3.74
CA ARG A 155 -8.38 21.23 -4.05
C ARG A 155 -8.66 21.50 -5.54
N LEU A 156 -8.10 20.67 -6.43
CA LEU A 156 -8.35 20.74 -7.87
C LEU A 156 -9.81 20.38 -8.21
N GLY A 157 -10.39 19.36 -7.56
CA GLY A 157 -11.80 19.01 -7.74
C GLY A 157 -12.77 20.09 -7.23
N GLU A 158 -12.36 20.88 -6.24
CA GLU A 158 -13.13 22.01 -5.70
C GLU A 158 -13.01 23.30 -6.52
N ALA A 159 -12.12 23.34 -7.53
CA ALA A 159 -11.89 24.54 -8.32
C ALA A 159 -13.14 24.93 -9.15
N PRO A 160 -13.41 26.24 -9.30
CA PRO A 160 -14.60 26.71 -10.03
C PRO A 160 -14.50 26.48 -11.55
N SER A 161 -13.29 26.44 -12.10
CA SER A 161 -12.99 26.34 -13.53
C SER A 161 -11.68 25.59 -13.80
N LEU A 162 -11.51 25.12 -15.05
CA LEU A 162 -10.26 24.50 -15.53
C LEU A 162 -9.06 25.42 -15.34
N ASP A 163 -9.20 26.69 -15.75
CA ASP A 163 -8.17 27.71 -15.63
C ASP A 163 -7.68 27.83 -14.18
N LYS A 164 -8.62 27.87 -13.22
CA LYS A 164 -8.25 27.95 -11.80
C LYS A 164 -7.60 26.68 -11.28
N ALA A 165 -8.00 25.51 -11.79
CA ALA A 165 -7.35 24.25 -11.46
C ALA A 165 -5.92 24.19 -12.02
N MET A 166 -5.69 24.70 -13.23
CA MET A 166 -4.35 24.76 -13.84
C MET A 166 -3.42 25.67 -13.03
N ASP A 167 -3.90 26.83 -12.57
CA ASP A 167 -3.13 27.70 -11.67
C ASP A 167 -2.69 26.99 -10.39
N ILE A 168 -3.62 26.26 -9.76
CA ILE A 168 -3.34 25.50 -8.53
C ILE A 168 -2.32 24.41 -8.82
N PHE A 169 -2.49 23.66 -9.91
CA PHE A 169 -1.57 22.60 -10.30
C PHE A 169 -0.16 23.13 -10.58
N ALA A 170 -0.04 24.24 -11.32
CA ALA A 170 1.24 24.88 -11.61
C ALA A 170 1.94 25.41 -10.36
N SER A 171 1.17 25.91 -9.39
CA SER A 171 1.68 26.45 -8.12
C SER A 171 2.16 25.35 -7.18
N GLU A 172 1.50 24.18 -7.17
CA GLU A 172 1.81 23.11 -6.24
C GLU A 172 2.86 22.14 -6.81
N VAL A 173 2.73 21.73 -8.07
CA VAL A 173 3.52 20.62 -8.65
C VAL A 173 4.71 21.11 -9.46
N HIS A 174 4.72 22.36 -9.92
CA HIS A 174 5.72 22.90 -10.85
C HIS A 174 5.96 21.94 -12.03
N PRO A 175 4.92 21.67 -12.84
CA PRO A 175 4.99 20.70 -13.93
C PRO A 175 6.07 21.12 -14.93
N ASP A 176 7.03 20.23 -15.16
CA ASP A 176 7.96 20.33 -16.28
C ASP A 176 7.19 19.98 -17.56
N GLU A 177 7.32 20.80 -18.61
CA GLU A 177 6.65 20.57 -19.90
C GLU A 177 7.16 19.29 -20.59
N GLU A 178 8.35 18.79 -20.22
CA GLU A 178 8.90 17.53 -20.71
C GLU A 178 8.42 16.30 -19.92
N ASN A 179 7.75 16.50 -18.78
CA ASN A 179 7.30 15.39 -17.94
C ASN A 179 5.96 14.82 -18.45
N GLU A 180 6.00 13.60 -19.00
CA GLU A 180 4.81 12.89 -19.49
C GLU A 180 3.69 12.77 -18.44
N ALA A 181 4.03 12.53 -17.17
CA ALA A 181 3.03 12.46 -16.10
C ALA A 181 2.34 13.81 -15.86
N ALA A 182 3.05 14.93 -16.04
CA ALA A 182 2.45 16.26 -15.92
C ALA A 182 1.48 16.53 -17.08
N VAL A 183 1.86 16.15 -18.30
CA VAL A 183 1.02 16.27 -19.50
C VAL A 183 -0.27 15.46 -19.34
N ASP A 184 -0.15 14.20 -18.94
CA ASP A 184 -1.31 13.32 -18.73
C ASP A 184 -2.22 13.82 -17.61
N PHE A 185 -1.66 14.38 -16.53
CA PHE A 185 -2.45 14.96 -15.45
C PHE A 185 -3.21 16.21 -15.92
N MET A 186 -2.59 17.04 -16.77
CA MET A 186 -3.26 18.18 -17.38
C MET A 186 -4.39 17.76 -18.32
N GLU A 187 -4.21 16.70 -19.10
CA GLU A 187 -5.27 16.14 -19.94
C GLU A 187 -6.44 15.59 -19.11
N LEU A 188 -6.14 14.92 -17.99
CA LEU A 188 -7.15 14.46 -17.06
C LEU A 188 -7.98 15.62 -16.51
N LEU A 189 -7.33 16.73 -16.11
CA LEU A 189 -8.03 17.93 -15.66
C LEU A 189 -8.89 18.54 -16.78
N LYS A 190 -8.37 18.65 -18.00
CA LYS A 190 -9.16 19.11 -19.16
C LYS A 190 -10.41 18.26 -19.33
N LYS A 191 -10.29 16.93 -19.25
CA LYS A 191 -11.41 16.00 -19.35
C LYS A 191 -12.39 16.08 -18.18
N TYR A 192 -11.91 16.43 -16.99
CA TYR A 192 -12.74 16.60 -15.79
C TYR A 192 -13.62 17.86 -15.88
N PHE A 193 -13.11 18.94 -16.45
CA PHE A 193 -13.80 20.22 -16.59
C PHE A 193 -14.50 20.44 -17.94
N SER A 194 -14.40 19.49 -18.87
CA SER A 194 -15.13 19.48 -20.16
C SER A 194 -16.57 19.00 -19.99
#